data_AF-A0A344TH38-F1
#
_entry.id   AF-A0A344TH38-F1
#
_cell.length_a   1.000
_cell.length_b   1.000
_cell.length_c   1.000
_cell.angle_alpha   90.00
_cell.angle_beta   90.00
_cell.angle_gamma   90.00
#
_symmetry.space_group_name_H-M   'P 1'
#
loop_
_entity.id
_entity.type
_entity.pdbx_description
1 polymer ?
#
loop_
_entity_poly.entity_id
_entity_poly.type
_entity_poly.pdbx_seq_one_letter_code
_entity_poly.pdbx_strand_id
1 'polypeptide(L)'
;MKIKLKELLKDSYSMKETAELLGFKNRAMMFSFLRRYNIINGSLPAREFLIMEYFDVQNYKIRNRKGECFKAVPLIRVTQAGVKFIEDLHHLLTKDQYAPHFTQK
;
A
#
# COMPACT_ATOMS: atom_id res chain seq x y z
N MET A 1 16.00 13.12 -8.96
CA MET A 1 15.17 14.06 -8.18
C MET A 1 14.72 13.35 -6.90
N LYS A 2 15.35 13.60 -5.76
CA LYS A 2 14.94 13.02 -4.47
C LYS A 2 13.83 13.90 -3.92
N ILE A 3 12.58 13.47 -4.07
CA ILE A 3 11.47 14.16 -3.42
C ILE A 3 11.67 13.99 -1.91
N LYS A 4 11.94 15.10 -1.22
CA LYS A 4 12.03 15.14 0.24
C LYS A 4 10.65 14.78 0.77
N LEU A 5 10.56 13.67 1.52
CA LEU A 5 9.36 13.16 2.20
C LEU A 5 8.70 14.17 3.19
N LYS A 6 9.21 15.41 3.29
CA LYS A 6 8.80 16.42 4.28
C LYS A 6 7.69 17.37 3.83
N GLU A 7 7.24 17.34 2.57
CA GLU A 7 6.31 18.35 2.03
C GLU A 7 4.90 17.85 1.66
N LEU A 8 4.50 16.64 2.07
CA LEU A 8 3.11 16.20 1.95
C LEU A 8 2.58 15.70 3.29
N LEU A 9 2.14 16.64 4.13
CA LEU A 9 1.29 16.39 5.30
C LEU A 9 -0.11 15.91 4.83
N LYS A 10 -0.16 14.75 4.18
CA LYS A 10 -1.39 13.98 4.01
C LYS A 10 -1.33 12.82 4.99
N ASP A 11 -2.34 12.68 5.83
CA ASP A 11 -2.43 11.57 6.79
C ASP A 11 -2.48 10.21 6.10
N SER A 12 -2.93 10.18 4.84
CA SER A 12 -2.96 8.98 4.01
C SER A 12 -2.81 9.24 2.51
N TYR A 13 -2.18 8.28 1.83
CA TYR A 13 -1.91 8.27 0.40
C TYR A 13 -2.80 7.24 -0.28
N SER A 14 -3.19 7.49 -1.52
CA SER A 14 -3.78 6.46 -2.36
C SER A 14 -2.76 5.36 -2.65
N MET A 15 -3.25 4.18 -3.04
CA MET A 15 -2.37 3.08 -3.47
C MET A 15 -1.49 3.46 -4.67
N LYS A 16 -1.95 4.37 -5.53
CA LYS A 16 -1.15 4.86 -6.66
C LYS A 16 0.01 5.74 -6.16
N GLU A 17 -0.31 6.74 -5.34
CA GLU A 17 0.70 7.63 -4.74
C GLU A 17 1.73 6.82 -3.94
N THR A 18 1.29 5.83 -3.17
CA THR A 18 2.19 4.94 -2.41
C THR A 18 3.13 4.15 -3.31
N ALA A 19 2.64 3.60 -4.42
CA ALA A 19 3.46 2.86 -5.36
C ALA A 19 4.55 3.75 -5.99
N GLU A 20 4.21 5.00 -6.32
CA GLU A 20 5.14 5.98 -6.87
C GLU A 20 6.19 6.41 -5.82
N LEU A 21 5.77 6.66 -4.58
CA LEU A 21 6.66 7.02 -3.47
C LEU A 21 7.70 5.92 -3.18
N LEU A 22 7.27 4.67 -3.19
CA LEU A 22 8.12 3.51 -2.87
C LEU A 22 8.88 2.95 -4.08
N GLY A 23 8.76 3.59 -5.26
CA GLY A 23 9.51 3.19 -6.45
C GLY A 23 9.02 1.89 -7.12
N PHE A 24 7.78 1.45 -6.85
CA PHE A 24 7.19 0.35 -7.61
C PHE A 24 6.93 0.78 -9.06
N LYS A 25 7.21 -0.12 -10.02
CA LYS A 25 7.00 0.14 -11.46
C LYS A 25 5.58 0.62 -11.80
N ASN A 26 4.59 0.11 -11.08
CA ASN A 26 3.20 0.55 -11.16
C ASN A 26 2.41 0.06 -9.94
N ARG A 27 1.18 0.57 -9.77
CA ARG A 27 0.29 0.15 -8.67
C ARG A 27 0.00 -1.35 -8.66
N ALA A 28 -0.07 -2.00 -9.82
CA ALA A 28 -0.42 -3.42 -9.91
C ALA A 28 0.69 -4.30 -9.30
N MET A 29 1.96 -3.94 -9.52
CA MET A 29 3.11 -4.60 -8.90
C MET A 29 3.09 -4.47 -7.38
N MET A 30 2.76 -3.28 -6.87
CA MET A 30 2.60 -3.07 -5.42
C MET A 30 1.45 -3.92 -4.86
N PHE A 31 0.29 -3.97 -5.52
CA PHE A 31 -0.82 -4.84 -5.11
C PHE A 31 -0.44 -6.32 -5.13
N SER A 32 0.29 -6.78 -6.15
CA SER A 32 0.78 -8.16 -6.22
C SER A 32 1.77 -8.46 -5.09
N PHE A 33 2.67 -7.54 -4.76
CA PHE A 33 3.57 -7.64 -3.62
C PHE A 33 2.79 -7.78 -2.31
N LEU A 34 1.85 -6.88 -2.04
CA LEU A 34 1.06 -6.91 -0.80
C LEU A 34 0.19 -8.17 -0.69
N ARG A 35 -0.35 -8.67 -1.81
CA ARG A 35 -1.11 -9.93 -1.84
C ARG A 35 -0.23 -11.15 -1.60
N ARG A 36 0.98 -11.17 -2.17
CA ARG A 36 1.94 -12.28 -1.98
C ARG A 36 2.27 -12.51 -0.50
N TYR A 37 2.30 -11.45 0.29
CA TYR A 37 2.58 -11.50 1.73
C TYR A 37 1.32 -11.44 2.59
N ASN A 38 0.14 -11.75 2.03
CA ASN A 38 -1.16 -11.75 2.73
C ASN A 38 -1.54 -10.44 3.42
N ILE A 39 -0.91 -9.31 3.05
CA ILE A 39 -1.23 -7.97 3.60
C ILE A 39 -2.57 -7.48 3.05
N ILE A 40 -2.84 -7.79 1.77
CA ILE A 40 -4.14 -7.57 1.15
C ILE A 40 -4.72 -8.95 0.81
N ASN A 41 -5.88 -9.26 1.40
CA ASN A 41 -6.60 -10.50 1.15
C ASN A 41 -7.89 -10.19 0.37
N GLY A 42 -7.93 -10.64 -0.90
CA GLY A 42 -9.00 -10.30 -1.83
C GLY A 42 -9.08 -8.80 -2.13
N SER A 43 -10.15 -8.17 -1.63
CA SER A 43 -10.52 -6.77 -1.91
C SER A 43 -10.09 -5.78 -0.82
N LEU A 44 -9.62 -6.27 0.33
CA LEU A 44 -9.34 -5.44 1.51
C LEU A 44 -7.99 -5.82 2.15
N PRO A 45 -7.35 -4.90 2.90
CA PRO A 45 -6.24 -5.25 3.77
C PRO A 45 -6.67 -6.28 4.81
N ALA A 46 -5.75 -7.15 5.24
CA ALA A 46 -5.99 -8.04 6.36
C ALA A 46 -6.20 -7.22 7.66
N ARG A 47 -6.98 -7.79 8.60
CA ARG A 47 -7.53 -7.03 9.73
C ARG A 47 -6.44 -6.46 10.63
N GLU A 48 -5.37 -7.21 10.83
CA GLU A 48 -4.21 -6.81 11.60
C GLU A 48 -3.60 -5.50 11.09
N PHE A 49 -3.52 -5.30 9.78
CA PHE A 49 -2.94 -4.08 9.20
C PHE A 49 -3.89 -2.88 9.23
N LEU A 50 -5.20 -3.11 9.44
CA LEU A 50 -6.17 -2.06 9.72
C LEU A 50 -6.10 -1.64 11.20
N ILE A 51 -6.01 -2.60 12.12
CA ILE A 51 -5.89 -2.35 13.56
C ILE A 51 -4.59 -1.61 13.89
N MET A 52 -3.51 -1.95 13.19
CA MET A 52 -2.21 -1.26 13.32
C MET A 52 -2.17 0.11 12.61
N GLU A 53 -3.30 0.55 12.03
CA GLU A 53 -3.44 1.84 11.35
C GLU A 53 -2.46 2.03 10.18
N TYR A 54 -2.03 0.94 9.52
CA TYR A 54 -1.20 1.03 8.31
C TYR A 54 -2.03 1.32 7.07
N PHE A 55 -3.28 0.87 7.08
CA PHE A 55 -4.25 1.14 6.02
C PHE A 55 -5.51 1.77 6.57
N ASP A 56 -6.08 2.67 5.79
CA ASP A 56 -7.42 3.22 5.99
C ASP A 56 -8.30 2.77 4.82
N VAL A 57 -9.56 2.43 5.11
CA VAL A 57 -10.53 2.00 4.09
C VAL A 57 -11.75 2.90 4.18
N GLN A 58 -11.93 3.70 3.13
CA GLN A 58 -13.05 4.64 3.03
C GLN A 58 -14.06 4.17 1.99
N ASN A 59 -15.36 4.33 2.26
CA ASN A 59 -16.39 4.02 1.27
C ASN A 59 -16.47 5.13 0.22
N TYR A 60 -15.98 4.86 -0.99
CA TYR A 60 -16.08 5.77 -2.10
C TYR A 60 -17.37 5.55 -2.89
N LYS A 61 -18.21 6.59 -2.96
CA LYS A 61 -19.48 6.57 -3.70
C LYS A 61 -19.23 6.93 -5.16
N ILE A 62 -19.46 5.97 -6.04
CA ILE A 62 -19.48 6.18 -7.49
C ILE A 62 -20.85 6.75 -7.86
N ARG A 63 -20.83 7.96 -8.44
CA ARG A 63 -22.02 8.70 -8.83
C ARG A 63 -22.20 8.68 -10.35
N ASN A 64 -23.45 8.64 -10.80
CA ASN A 64 -23.78 8.78 -12.22
C ASN A 64 -23.70 10.27 -12.65
N ARG A 65 -23.89 10.56 -13.94
CA ARG A 65 -23.89 11.94 -14.46
C ARG A 65 -24.98 12.84 -13.83
N LYS A 66 -26.02 12.25 -13.22
CA LYS A 66 -27.10 12.95 -12.52
C LYS A 66 -26.79 13.19 -11.03
N GLY A 67 -25.63 12.76 -10.55
CA GLY A 67 -25.19 12.93 -9.16
C GLY A 67 -25.69 11.87 -8.19
N GLU A 68 -26.47 10.89 -8.65
CA GLU A 68 -27.02 9.80 -7.85
C GLU A 68 -25.96 8.73 -7.60
N CYS A 69 -25.84 8.28 -6.35
CA CYS A 69 -24.95 7.19 -5.99
C CYS A 69 -25.55 5.86 -6.42
N PHE A 70 -24.90 5.16 -7.37
CA PHE A 70 -25.35 3.85 -7.82
C PHE A 70 -24.47 2.70 -7.32
N LYS A 71 -23.25 2.99 -6.83
CA LYS A 71 -22.35 1.98 -6.27
C LYS A 71 -21.43 2.60 -5.22
N ALA A 72 -21.23 1.93 -4.10
CA ALA A 72 -20.17 2.24 -3.15
C ALA A 72 -19.06 1.19 -3.28
N VAL A 73 -17.80 1.61 -3.30
CA VAL A 73 -16.64 0.72 -3.34
C VAL A 73 -15.66 1.08 -2.23
N PRO A 74 -15.01 0.10 -1.59
CA PRO A 74 -13.96 0.39 -0.63
C PRO A 74 -12.74 0.99 -1.35
N LEU A 75 -12.28 2.12 -0.84
CA LEU A 75 -11.07 2.82 -1.27
C LEU A 75 -10.00 2.61 -0.20
N ILE A 76 -8.99 1.83 -0.55
CA ILE A 76 -7.83 1.59 0.31
C ILE A 76 -6.88 2.79 0.19
N ARG A 77 -6.48 3.32 1.34
CA ARG A 77 -5.44 4.33 1.50
C ARG A 77 -4.37 3.77 2.44
N VAL A 78 -3.15 4.24 2.26
CA VAL A 78 -1.99 3.85 3.07
C VAL A 78 -1.61 5.04 3.92
N THR A 79 -1.57 4.86 5.24
CA THR A 79 -1.15 5.92 6.15
C THR A 79 0.35 6.14 6.04
N GLN A 80 0.87 7.21 6.64
CA GLN A 80 2.33 7.41 6.69
C GLN A 80 3.05 6.24 7.39
N ALA A 81 2.46 5.67 8.44
CA ALA A 81 2.98 4.48 9.11
C ALA A 81 2.97 3.27 8.18
N GLY A 82 1.90 3.09 7.40
CA GLY A 82 1.81 2.03 6.39
C GLY A 82 2.83 2.18 5.28
N VAL A 83 3.09 3.40 4.79
CA VAL A 83 4.13 3.64 3.77
C VAL A 83 5.48 3.15 4.28
N LYS A 84 5.86 3.56 5.50
CA LYS A 84 7.12 3.13 6.12
C LYS A 84 7.18 1.61 6.33
N PHE A 85 6.10 1.00 6.80
CA PHE A 85 6.02 -0.45 6.95
C PHE A 85 6.26 -1.18 5.61
N ILE A 86 5.62 -0.73 4.53
CA ILE A 86 5.78 -1.35 3.20
C ILE A 86 7.21 -1.13 2.68
N GLU A 87 7.79 0.06 2.90
CA GLU A 87 9.19 0.37 2.55
C GLU A 87 10.16 -0.59 3.26
N ASP A 88 10.05 -0.70 4.59
CA ASP A 88 10.89 -1.54 5.43
C ASP A 88 10.76 -3.02 5.04
N LEU A 89 9.53 -3.49 4.82
CA LEU A 89 9.26 -4.86 4.38
C LEU A 89 9.86 -5.13 3.00
N HIS A 90 9.67 -4.21 2.04
CA HIS A 90 10.24 -4.34 0.70
C HIS A 90 11.76 -4.38 0.74
N HIS A 91 12.40 -3.55 1.59
CA HIS A 91 13.84 -3.59 1.81
C HIS A 91 14.33 -4.87 2.46
N LEU A 92 13.62 -5.40 3.46
CA LEU A 92 13.99 -6.65 4.13
C LEU A 92 13.98 -7.82 3.15
N LEU A 93 12.89 -7.95 2.38
CA LEU A 93 12.71 -9.05 1.43
C LEU A 93 13.62 -8.95 0.20
N THR A 94 13.95 -7.72 -0.22
CA THR A 94 14.93 -7.53 -1.30
C THR A 94 16.36 -7.74 -0.82
N LYS A 95 16.70 -7.40 0.44
CA LYS A 95 18.00 -7.77 1.04
C LYS A 95 18.16 -9.28 1.19
N ASP A 96 17.10 -10.02 1.51
CA ASP A 96 17.12 -11.49 1.56
C ASP A 96 17.35 -12.13 0.18
N GLN A 97 16.97 -11.48 -0.93
CA GLN A 97 17.35 -11.93 -2.27
C GLN A 97 18.84 -11.74 -2.60
N TYR A 98 19.58 -10.94 -1.81
CA TYR A 98 21.02 -10.68 -1.98
C TYR A 98 21.86 -11.13 -0.77
N ALA A 99 21.34 -12.00 0.10
CA ALA A 99 22.12 -12.63 1.16
C ALA A 99 22.50 -14.07 0.73
N PRO A 100 23.70 -14.32 0.17
CA PRO A 100 24.05 -15.64 -0.34
C PRO A 100 24.48 -16.66 0.74
N HIS A 101 24.23 -16.45 2.04
CA HIS A 101 25.07 -17.10 3.06
C HIS A 101 24.40 -17.68 4.32
N PHE A 102 23.07 -17.84 4.40
CA PHE A 102 22.46 -18.43 5.62
C PHE A 102 21.69 -19.75 5.43
N THR A 103 21.75 -20.39 4.27
CA THR A 103 21.24 -21.77 4.12
C THR A 103 22.08 -22.58 3.14
N GLN A 104 23.23 -23.09 3.58
CA GLN A 104 23.65 -24.45 3.25
C GLN A 104 24.17 -25.10 4.52
N LYS A 105 23.47 -26.16 4.94
CA LYS A 105 23.91 -27.12 5.96
C LYS A 105 24.98 -28.02 5.37
#